data_AF-A0A1Y4UY02-F1
#
_entry.id   AF-A0A1Y4UY02-F1
#
_cell.length_a   1.000
_cell.length_b   1.000
_cell.length_c   1.000
_cell.angle_alpha   90.00
_cell.angle_beta   90.00
_cell.angle_gamma   90.00
#
_symmetry.space_group_name_H-M   'P 1'
#
loop_
_entity.id
_entity.type
_entity.pdbx_description
1 polymer ?
#
loop_
_entity_poly.entity_id
_entity_poly.type
_entity_poly.pdbx_seq_one_letter_code
_entity_poly.pdbx_strand_id
1 'polypeptide(L)'
;MAFQYVDYPQEMKDLLNRIFSDAFMQTHTRFQSFEGFRYSSAVFVNWNSDQLIYNEALLDRFVQESTQFSSWEEMVRTAADQCFQPAACS
;
A
#
# COMPACT_ATOMS: atom_id res chain seq x y z
N MET A 1 20.10 8.35 0.65
CA MET A 1 18.62 8.22 0.64
C MET A 1 18.15 8.67 -0.72
N ALA A 2 17.66 7.73 -1.54
CA ALA A 2 17.12 8.04 -2.86
C ALA A 2 15.60 8.08 -2.77
N PHE A 3 14.99 9.15 -3.28
CA PHE A 3 13.55 9.19 -3.49
C PHE A 3 13.24 8.42 -4.77
N GLN A 4 12.25 7.55 -4.70
CA GLN A 4 11.71 6.85 -5.86
C GLN A 4 10.61 7.71 -6.48
N TYR A 5 10.58 7.71 -7.81
CA TYR A 5 9.61 8.41 -8.62
C TYR A 5 8.86 7.36 -9.43
N VAL A 6 7.60 7.14 -9.09
CA VAL A 6 6.77 6.13 -9.73
C VAL A 6 5.57 6.80 -10.37
N ASP A 7 5.30 6.48 -11.63
CA ASP A 7 4.06 6.87 -12.28
C ASP A 7 2.87 6.26 -11.52
N TYR A 8 1.96 7.13 -11.09
CA TYR A 8 0.77 6.78 -10.33
C TYR A 8 -0.49 7.25 -11.05
N PRO A 9 -0.76 6.66 -12.23
CA PRO A 9 -1.95 6.98 -13.01
C PRO A 9 -3.22 6.50 -12.30
N GLN A 10 -4.37 6.96 -12.78
CA GLN A 10 -5.67 6.61 -12.21
C GLN A 10 -5.94 5.10 -12.17
N GLU A 11 -5.44 4.34 -13.15
CA GLU A 11 -5.56 2.88 -13.18
C GLU A 11 -4.82 2.21 -12.00
N MET A 12 -3.63 2.73 -11.65
CA MET A 12 -2.86 2.22 -10.50
C MET A 12 -3.53 2.63 -9.18
N LYS A 13 -4.10 3.83 -9.11
CA LYS A 13 -4.91 4.28 -7.95
C LYS A 13 -6.09 3.35 -7.71
N ASP A 14 -6.84 3.02 -8.77
CA ASP A 14 -8.00 2.14 -8.68
C ASP A 14 -7.59 0.72 -8.27
N LEU A 15 -6.51 0.20 -8.87
CA LEU A 15 -5.94 -1.09 -8.52
C LEU A 15 -5.53 -1.16 -7.05
N LEU A 16 -4.80 -0.16 -6.54
CA LEU A 16 -4.38 -0.12 -5.14
C LEU A 16 -5.59 -0.07 -4.20
N ASN A 17 -6.60 0.76 -4.49
CA ASN A 17 -7.83 0.80 -3.68
C ASN A 17 -8.58 -0.53 -3.72
N ARG A 18 -8.53 -1.25 -4.84
CA ARG A 18 -9.18 -2.56 -4.99
C ARG A 18 -8.47 -3.66 -4.20
N ILE A 19 -7.14 -3.76 -4.30
CA ILE A 19 -6.36 -4.78 -3.58
C ILE A 19 -6.28 -4.48 -2.08
N PHE A 20 -6.18 -3.21 -1.69
CA PHE A 20 -6.18 -2.76 -0.30
C PHE A 20 -7.59 -2.51 0.22
N SER A 21 -8.42 -3.54 0.14
CA SER A 21 -9.76 -3.54 0.72
C SER A 21 -9.72 -3.34 2.25
N ASP A 22 -10.77 -2.79 2.86
CA ASP A 22 -10.83 -2.55 4.31
C ASP A 22 -10.57 -3.81 5.14
N ALA A 23 -11.07 -4.97 4.69
CA ALA A 23 -10.82 -6.26 5.34
C ALA A 23 -9.33 -6.64 5.36
N PHE A 24 -8.62 -6.42 4.25
CA PHE A 24 -7.18 -6.64 4.16
C PHE A 24 -6.44 -5.69 5.12
N MET A 25 -6.81 -4.42 5.09
CA MET A 25 -6.20 -3.39 5.93
C MET A 25 -6.38 -3.70 7.42
N GLN A 26 -7.57 -4.08 7.86
CA GLN A 26 -7.84 -4.41 9.26
C GLN A 26 -7.15 -5.69 9.72
N THR A 27 -6.93 -6.63 8.80
CA THR A 27 -6.29 -7.93 9.11
C THR A 27 -4.78 -7.79 9.19
N HIS A 28 -4.17 -7.04 8.27
CA HIS A 28 -2.72 -7.00 8.09
C HIS A 28 -2.06 -5.71 8.58
N THR A 29 -2.84 -4.68 8.87
CA THR A 29 -2.36 -3.38 9.32
C THR A 29 -3.14 -2.88 10.53
N ARG A 30 -2.58 -1.89 11.23
CA ARG A 30 -3.28 -1.22 12.34
C ARG A 30 -4.35 -0.21 11.86
N PHE A 31 -4.53 -0.05 10.56
CA PHE A 31 -5.46 0.91 9.96
C PHE A 31 -6.76 0.22 9.56
N GLN A 32 -7.87 0.96 9.66
CA GLN A 32 -9.18 0.44 9.30
C GLN A 32 -9.43 0.42 7.79
N SER A 33 -8.72 1.26 7.03
CA SER A 33 -8.93 1.50 5.60
C SER A 33 -7.64 1.97 4.93
N PHE A 34 -7.56 1.79 3.62
CA PHE A 34 -6.41 2.26 2.81
C PHE A 34 -6.26 3.78 2.86
N GLU A 35 -7.35 4.53 2.97
CA GLU A 35 -7.30 5.98 3.16
C GLU A 35 -6.61 6.39 4.46
N GLY A 36 -6.88 5.69 5.57
CA GLY A 36 -6.22 5.93 6.85
C GLY A 36 -4.71 5.68 6.77
N PHE A 37 -4.31 4.62 6.06
CA PHE A 37 -2.90 4.35 5.77
C PHE A 37 -2.27 5.49 4.96
N ARG A 38 -2.91 5.93 3.86
CA ARG A 38 -2.42 7.05 3.05
C ARG A 38 -2.23 8.32 3.87
N TYR A 39 -3.19 8.65 4.73
CA TYR A 39 -3.14 9.82 5.61
C TYR A 39 -2.00 9.75 6.62
N SER A 40 -1.77 8.58 7.22
CA SER A 40 -0.69 8.37 8.18
C SER A 40 0.68 8.18 7.54
N SER A 41 0.72 7.82 6.26
CA SER A 41 1.95 7.61 5.49
C SER A 41 2.57 8.95 5.06
N ALA A 42 3.12 9.70 6.02
CA ALA A 42 3.86 10.94 5.78
C ALA A 42 5.14 10.76 4.92
N VAL A 43 5.47 9.50 4.60
CA VAL A 43 6.58 9.09 3.72
C VAL A 43 6.27 9.27 2.24
N PHE A 44 5.00 9.42 1.87
CA PHE A 44 4.59 9.75 0.50
C PHE A 44 4.30 11.25 0.40
N VAL A 45 4.90 11.89 -0.61
CA VAL A 45 4.80 13.34 -0.78
C VAL A 45 3.47 13.75 -1.41
N ASN A 46 2.92 12.94 -2.32
CA ASN A 46 1.66 13.29 -2.99
C ASN A 46 0.90 12.09 -3.56
N TRP A 47 -0.11 11.61 -2.81
CA TRP A 47 -1.02 10.55 -3.26
C TRP A 47 -2.03 11.02 -4.32
N ASN A 48 -2.23 12.33 -4.50
CA ASN A 48 -3.22 12.83 -5.46
C ASN A 48 -2.61 13.14 -6.83
N SER A 49 -1.28 13.21 -6.93
CA SER A 49 -0.58 13.48 -8.19
C SER A 49 -0.53 12.24 -9.08
N ASP A 50 -0.28 12.44 -10.36
CA ASP A 50 0.04 11.39 -11.33
C ASP A 50 1.44 10.80 -11.11
N GLN A 51 2.25 11.41 -10.25
CA GLN A 51 3.58 10.94 -9.89
C GLN A 51 3.70 10.78 -8.37
N LEU A 52 3.94 9.55 -7.93
CA LEU A 52 4.19 9.23 -6.53
C LEU A 52 5.68 9.39 -6.23
N ILE A 53 5.99 10.18 -5.21
CA ILE A 53 7.35 10.36 -4.72
C ILE A 53 7.39 9.87 -3.29
N TYR A 54 8.24 8.89 -3.03
CA TYR A 54 8.42 8.31 -1.71
C TYR A 54 9.87 7.91 -1.45
N ASN A 55 10.21 7.80 -0.18
CA ASN A 55 11.50 7.27 0.24
C ASN A 55 11.32 5.79 0.59
N GLU A 56 11.86 4.91 -0.23
CA GLU A 56 11.76 3.45 -0.07
C GLU A 56 12.15 3.00 1.34
N ALA A 57 13.31 3.46 1.86
CA ALA A 57 13.76 3.06 3.18
C ALA A 57 12.84 3.53 4.32
N LEU A 58 12.22 4.71 4.20
CA LEU A 58 11.24 5.17 5.20
C LEU A 58 9.91 4.44 5.06
N LEU A 59 9.52 4.13 3.84
CA LEU A 59 8.30 3.39 3.55
C LEU A 59 8.39 1.96 4.09
N ASP A 60 9.47 1.24 3.84
CA ASP A 60 9.67 -0.10 4.38
C ASP A 60 9.68 -0.11 5.91
N ARG A 61 10.32 0.89 6.53
CA ARG A 61 10.28 1.08 7.99
C ARG A 61 8.84 1.30 8.49
N PHE A 62 8.09 2.18 7.84
CA PHE A 62 6.70 2.46 8.19
C PHE A 62 5.81 1.21 8.06
N VAL A 63 5.99 0.45 6.98
CA VAL A 63 5.27 -0.81 6.73
C VAL A 63 5.63 -1.83 7.81
N GLN A 64 6.91 -1.98 8.16
CA GLN A 64 7.37 -2.88 9.21
C GLN A 64 6.82 -2.51 10.60
N GLU A 65 6.66 -1.21 10.89
CA GLU A 65 6.16 -0.76 12.19
C GLU A 65 4.62 -0.77 12.29
N SER A 66 3.93 -0.57 11.16
CA SER A 66 2.48 -0.38 11.10
C SER A 66 1.72 -1.61 10.63
N THR A 67 2.40 -2.57 10.01
CA THR A 67 1.84 -3.75 9.38
C THR A 67 2.66 -4.98 9.76
N GLN A 68 2.18 -6.16 9.37
CA GLN A 68 2.92 -7.42 9.56
C GLN A 68 3.98 -7.69 8.48
N PHE A 69 4.08 -6.85 7.45
CA PHE A 69 4.99 -7.04 6.32
C PHE A 69 6.32 -6.34 6.56
N SER A 70 7.39 -6.87 5.95
CA SER A 70 8.73 -6.30 6.09
C SER A 70 8.98 -5.16 5.11
N SER A 71 8.24 -5.12 4.01
CA SER A 71 8.45 -4.16 2.92
C SER A 71 7.15 -3.81 2.18
N TRP A 72 7.11 -2.64 1.54
CA TRP A 72 5.93 -2.21 0.77
C TRP A 72 5.62 -3.14 -0.41
N GLU A 73 6.62 -3.58 -1.15
CA GLU A 73 6.43 -4.54 -2.25
C GLU A 73 5.79 -5.84 -1.78
N GLU A 74 6.21 -6.36 -0.62
CA GLU A 74 5.65 -7.58 -0.04
C GLU A 74 4.17 -7.40 0.33
N MET A 75 3.84 -6.25 0.93
CA MET A 75 2.46 -5.89 1.28
C MET A 75 1.58 -5.78 0.03
N VAL A 76 2.03 -5.07 -1.02
CA VAL A 76 1.31 -4.92 -2.29
C VAL A 76 1.14 -6.25 -2.99
N ARG A 77 2.21 -7.07 -3.06
CA ARG A 77 2.15 -8.39 -3.68
C ARG A 77 1.17 -9.30 -2.94
N THR A 78 1.17 -9.29 -1.61
CA THR A 78 0.24 -10.10 -0.81
C THR A 78 -1.21 -9.63 -0.98
N ALA A 79 -1.44 -8.32 -1.00
CA ALA A 79 -2.77 -7.77 -1.25
C ALA A 79 -3.29 -8.13 -2.64
N ALA A 80 -2.43 -8.00 -3.67
CA ALA A 80 -2.76 -8.40 -5.02
C ALA A 80 -3.01 -9.91 -5.11
N ASP A 81 -2.14 -10.73 -4.52
CA ASP A 81 -2.31 -12.18 -4.48
C ASP A 81 -3.64 -12.55 -3.81
N GLN A 82 -3.99 -11.99 -2.65
CA GLN A 82 -5.30 -12.25 -2.03
C GLN A 82 -6.50 -11.75 -2.85
N CYS A 83 -6.36 -10.62 -3.55
CA CYS A 83 -7.43 -10.05 -4.38
C CYS A 83 -7.65 -10.84 -5.68
N PHE A 84 -6.56 -11.37 -6.27
CA PHE A 84 -6.58 -12.06 -7.56
C PHE A 84 -6.47 -13.58 -7.44
N GLN A 85 -6.16 -14.13 -6.27
CA GLN A 85 -6.21 -15.56 -6.04
C GLN A 85 -7.66 -16.03 -5.99
N PRO A 86 -8.03 -17.05 -6.80
CA PRO A 86 -9.36 -17.65 -6.77
C PRO A 86 -9.62 -18.53 -5.52
N ALA A 87 -8.77 -18.47 -4.49
CA ALA A 87 -8.68 -19.45 -3.41
C ALA A 87 -9.23 -18.99 -2.05
N ALA A 88 -10.15 -18.02 -2.02
CA ALA A 88 -11.07 -17.81 -0.89
C ALA A 88 -12.53 -18.17 -1.26
N CYS A 89 -12.74 -18.93 -2.34
CA CYS A 89 -13.98 -19.66 -2.56
C CYS A 89 -13.85 -21.05 -1.92
N SER A 90 -14.21 -21.15 -0.64
CA SER A 90 -14.80 -22.34 -0.01
C SER A 90 -15.51 -21.91 1.27
#